data_AF-A0A7V9BA73-F1
#
_entry.id   AF-A0A7V9BA73-F1
#
_cell.length_a   1.000
_cell.length_b   1.000
_cell.length_c   1.000
_cell.angle_alpha   90.00
_cell.angle_beta   90.00
_cell.angle_gamma   90.00
#
_symmetry.space_group_name_H-M   'P 1'
#
loop_
_entity.id
_entity.type
_entity.pdbx_description
1 polymer ?
#
loop_
_entity_poly.entity_id
_entity_poly.type
_entity_poly.pdbx_seq_one_letter_code
_entity_poly.pdbx_strand_id
1 'polypeptide(L)'
;MPEPPTRRRFTTAYKLKILAAAAACTTPGAIGAVLRREGLYSSHLAAWRKAEAAGTLGGAPVRRGPKPAAITRQAHAALQRQLARAEARAARAEALIELQKKVAALFGETLPEIDERP
;
A
#
# COMPACT_ATOMS: atom_id res chain seq x y z
N MET A 1 27.30 38.76 5.08
CA MET A 1 26.03 38.35 4.45
C MET A 1 25.23 37.55 5.48
N PRO A 2 23.95 37.87 5.77
CA PRO A 2 23.14 37.05 6.67
C PRO A 2 22.77 35.71 6.00
N GLU A 3 22.74 34.63 6.78
CA GLU A 3 22.36 33.29 6.30
C GLU A 3 20.88 33.20 5.91
N PRO A 4 20.51 32.34 4.93
CA PRO A 4 19.13 32.16 4.53
C PRO A 4 18.31 31.48 5.64
N PRO A 5 17.03 31.88 5.82
CA PRO A 5 16.18 31.33 6.87
C PRO A 5 15.91 29.83 6.65
N THR A 6 16.22 29.02 7.67
CA THR A 6 15.98 27.56 7.64
C THR A 6 14.52 27.25 7.98
N ARG A 7 13.83 26.53 7.09
CA ARG A 7 12.44 26.08 7.33
C ARG A 7 12.41 24.84 8.23
N ARG A 8 11.53 24.84 9.24
CA ARG A 8 11.26 23.67 10.10
C ARG A 8 10.75 22.50 9.25
N ARG A 9 11.31 21.30 9.44
CA ARG A 9 10.86 20.05 8.81
C ARG A 9 10.25 19.14 9.87
N PHE A 10 9.06 18.60 9.60
CA PHE A 10 8.38 17.66 10.48
C PHE A 10 8.69 16.22 10.08
N THR A 11 9.33 15.48 10.98
CA THR A 11 9.59 14.04 10.79
C THR A 11 8.30 13.25 10.82
N THR A 12 8.29 12.06 10.21
CA THR A 12 7.11 11.18 10.21
C THR A 12 6.72 10.77 11.63
N ALA A 13 7.70 10.41 12.46
CA ALA A 13 7.48 10.08 13.87
C ALA A 13 6.83 11.24 14.64
N TYR A 14 7.25 12.48 14.39
CA TYR A 14 6.62 13.66 15.00
C TYR A 14 5.16 13.79 14.58
N LYS A 15 4.85 13.64 13.29
CA LYS A 15 3.46 13.72 12.79
C LYS A 15 2.58 12.64 13.42
N LEU A 16 3.06 11.41 13.52
CA LEU A 16 2.34 10.30 14.16
C LEU A 16 2.08 10.57 15.65
N LYS A 17 3.08 11.08 16.38
CA LYS A 17 2.92 11.47 17.79
C LYS A 17 1.81 12.52 17.96
N ILE A 18 1.77 13.52 17.10
CA ILE A 18 0.73 14.57 17.14
C ILE A 18 -0.65 14.02 16.78
N LEU A 19 -0.74 13.13 15.79
CA LEU A 19 -2.01 12.49 15.42
C LEU A 19 -2.56 11.64 16.57
N ALA A 20 -1.71 10.85 17.22
CA ALA A 20 -2.08 10.07 18.40
C ALA A 20 -2.52 10.98 19.57
N ALA A 21 -1.77 12.05 19.85
CA ALA A 21 -2.13 13.02 20.88
C ALA A 21 -3.47 13.72 20.58
N ALA A 22 -3.73 14.06 19.32
CA ALA A 22 -4.98 14.66 18.90
C ALA A 22 -6.15 13.67 18.94
N ALA A 23 -5.91 12.37 18.72
CA ALA A 23 -6.92 11.32 18.84
C ALA A 23 -7.27 11.02 20.30
N ALA A 24 -6.31 11.12 21.23
CA ALA A 24 -6.53 10.95 22.67
C ALA A 24 -7.28 12.12 23.33
N CYS A 25 -7.47 13.24 22.62
CA CYS A 25 -8.18 14.41 23.15
C CYS A 25 -9.70 14.24 23.03
N THR A 26 -10.38 13.95 24.15
CA THR A 26 -11.84 13.78 24.19
C THR A 26 -12.59 15.05 24.62
N THR A 27 -11.91 16.01 25.25
CA THR A 27 -12.55 17.25 25.75
C THR A 27 -12.59 18.36 24.68
N PRO A 28 -13.66 19.17 24.63
CA PRO A 28 -13.73 20.32 23.75
C PRO A 28 -12.53 21.26 23.97
N GLY A 29 -11.84 21.61 22.88
CA GLY A 29 -10.69 22.53 22.93
C GLY A 29 -9.34 21.91 23.30
N ALA A 30 -9.28 20.66 23.78
CA ALA A 30 -8.00 20.00 24.11
C ALA A 30 -7.09 19.82 22.89
N ILE A 31 -7.66 19.50 21.73
CA ILE A 31 -6.91 19.43 20.46
C ILE A 31 -6.22 20.79 20.18
N GLY A 32 -6.94 21.89 20.36
CA GLY A 32 -6.39 23.24 20.17
C GLY A 32 -5.31 23.61 21.19
N ALA A 33 -5.40 23.11 22.43
CA ALA A 33 -4.36 23.29 23.43
C ALA A 33 -3.07 22.56 23.06
N VAL A 34 -3.16 21.31 22.58
CA VAL A 34 -2.01 20.53 22.09
C VAL A 34 -1.36 21.20 20.88
N LEU A 35 -2.17 21.63 19.90
CA LEU A 35 -1.66 22.28 18.69
C LEU A 35 -0.93 23.59 19.00
N ARG A 36 -1.43 24.42 19.93
CA ARG A 36 -0.77 25.66 20.34
C ARG A 36 0.58 25.42 21.04
N ARG A 37 0.68 24.39 21.89
CA ARG A 37 1.95 24.00 22.55
C ARG A 37 3.01 23.60 21.53
N GLU A 38 2.60 22.98 20.43
CA GLU A 38 3.50 22.45 19.40
C GLU A 38 3.75 23.45 18.25
N GLY A 39 3.09 24.62 18.29
CA GLY A 39 3.15 25.65 17.24
C GLY A 39 2.50 25.21 15.93
N LEU A 40 1.48 24.36 16.00
CA LEU A 40 0.78 23.77 14.85
C LEU A 40 -0.59 24.42 14.64
N TYR A 41 -0.99 24.50 13.38
CA TYR A 41 -2.34 24.93 12.99
C TYR A 41 -3.23 23.73 12.65
N SER A 42 -4.54 23.91 12.74
CA SER A 42 -5.55 22.90 12.38
C SER A 42 -5.38 22.37 10.95
N SER A 43 -4.88 23.20 10.03
CA SER A 43 -4.55 22.83 8.65
C SER A 43 -3.47 21.73 8.57
N HIS A 44 -2.48 21.75 9.47
CA HIS A 44 -1.45 20.70 9.53
C HIS A 44 -2.07 19.37 9.95
N LEU A 45 -2.93 19.41 10.97
CA LEU A 45 -3.63 18.22 11.47
C LEU A 45 -4.53 17.61 10.38
N ALA A 46 -5.31 18.44 9.69
CA ALA A 46 -6.17 17.99 8.59
C ALA A 46 -5.36 17.37 7.44
N ALA A 47 -4.24 18.01 7.06
CA ALA A 47 -3.35 17.49 6.02
C ALA A 47 -2.71 16.16 6.42
N TRP A 48 -2.28 16.01 7.68
CA TRP A 48 -1.67 14.77 8.16
C TRP A 48 -2.68 13.63 8.30
N ARG A 49 -3.91 13.90 8.76
CA ARG A 49 -4.99 12.90 8.78
C ARG A 49 -5.32 12.38 7.38
N LYS A 50 -5.35 13.27 6.39
CA LYS A 50 -5.55 12.87 4.99
C LYS A 50 -4.38 12.03 4.47
N ALA A 51 -3.15 12.38 4.82
CA ALA A 51 -1.97 11.61 4.43
C ALA A 51 -1.93 10.23 5.09
N GLU A 52 -2.36 10.12 6.35
CA GLU A 52 -2.50 8.87 7.10
C GLU A 52 -3.56 7.95 6.47
N ALA A 53 -4.77 8.47 6.21
CA ALA A 53 -5.83 7.72 5.54
C ALA A 53 -5.44 7.21 4.14
N ALA A 54 -4.55 7.93 3.45
CA ALA A 54 -4.00 7.54 2.15
C ALA A 54 -2.78 6.61 2.25
N GLY A 55 -2.27 6.29 3.45
CA GLY A 55 -1.05 5.51 3.65
C GLY A 55 0.24 6.22 3.20
N THR A 56 0.19 7.54 3.03
CA THR A 56 1.30 8.36 2.50
C THR A 56 2.00 9.20 3.57
N LEU A 57 1.64 9.03 4.85
CA LEU A 57 2.24 9.76 5.95
C LEU A 57 3.71 9.35 6.15
N GLY A 58 4.62 10.13 5.56
CA GLY A 58 6.05 9.84 5.54
C GLY A 58 6.58 9.35 4.19
N GLY A 59 5.70 9.18 3.20
CA GLY A 59 6.08 8.94 1.83
C GLY A 59 6.83 10.14 1.23
N ALA A 60 7.59 9.87 0.16
CA ALA A 60 8.24 10.91 -0.61
C ALA A 60 7.21 11.98 -1.06
N PRO A 61 7.60 13.27 -1.15
CA PRO A 61 6.70 14.30 -1.62
C PRO A 61 6.10 13.88 -2.96
N VAL A 62 4.76 13.88 -3.04
CA VAL A 62 4.04 13.53 -4.27
C VAL A 62 4.57 14.43 -5.38
N ARG A 63 5.20 13.82 -6.40
CA ARG A 63 5.72 14.55 -7.55
C ARG A 63 4.58 15.38 -8.14
N ARG A 64 4.79 16.70 -8.23
CA ARG A 64 3.87 17.58 -8.97
C ARG A 64 3.95 17.19 -10.43
N GLY A 65 2.81 16.86 -11.02
CA GLY A 65 2.71 16.42 -12.40
C GLY A 65 1.33 15.87 -12.72
N PRO A 66 1.06 15.50 -13.98
CA PRO A 66 -0.17 14.83 -14.36
C PRO A 66 -0.40 13.62 -13.47
N LYS A 67 -1.60 13.53 -12.87
CA LYS A 67 -1.98 12.34 -12.11
C LYS A 67 -1.88 11.12 -13.05
N PRO A 68 -1.41 9.96 -12.57
CA PRO A 68 -1.49 8.74 -13.37
C PRO A 68 -2.94 8.54 -13.81
N ALA A 69 -3.13 8.18 -15.08
CA ALA A 69 -4.46 7.95 -15.61
C ALA A 69 -5.18 6.90 -14.74
N ALA A 70 -6.38 7.23 -14.26
CA ALA A 70 -7.19 6.26 -13.54
C ALA A 70 -7.42 5.04 -14.46
N ILE A 71 -7.27 3.83 -13.93
CA ILE A 71 -7.57 2.62 -14.69
C ILE A 71 -9.02 2.74 -15.17
N THR A 72 -9.20 2.81 -16.49
CA THR A 72 -10.54 2.90 -17.06
C THR A 72 -11.29 1.62 -16.77
N ARG A 73 -12.63 1.69 -16.65
CA ARG A 73 -13.46 0.49 -16.46
C ARG A 73 -13.19 -0.58 -17.52
N GLN A 74 -12.86 -0.16 -18.74
CA GLN A 74 -12.46 -1.04 -19.84
C GLN A 74 -11.11 -1.73 -19.59
N ALA A 75 -10.09 -0.99 -19.16
CA ALA A 75 -8.78 -1.56 -18.82
C ALA A 75 -8.88 -2.55 -17.65
N HIS A 76 -9.68 -2.23 -16.63
CA HIS A 76 -9.94 -3.15 -15.53
C HIS A 76 -10.64 -4.43 -16.02
N ALA A 77 -11.67 -4.30 -16.85
CA ALA A 77 -12.38 -5.47 -17.41
C ALA A 77 -11.46 -6.33 -18.30
N ALA A 78 -10.56 -5.72 -19.08
CA ALA A 78 -9.57 -6.44 -19.87
C ALA A 78 -8.59 -7.22 -18.98
N LEU A 79 -8.09 -6.59 -17.93
CA LEU A 79 -7.20 -7.22 -16.96
C LEU A 79 -7.86 -8.41 -16.26
N GLN A 80 -9.12 -8.26 -15.82
CA GLN A 80 -9.89 -9.33 -15.20
C GLN A 80 -10.09 -10.53 -16.16
N ARG A 81 -10.34 -10.27 -17.44
CA ARG A 81 -10.43 -11.35 -18.45
C ARG A 81 -9.10 -12.07 -18.65
N GLN A 82 -7.98 -11.37 -18.62
CA GLN A 82 -6.66 -11.98 -18.72
C GLN A 82 -6.35 -12.84 -17.51
N LEU A 83 -6.66 -12.34 -16.31
CA LEU A 83 -6.50 -13.05 -15.05
C LEU A 83 -7.33 -14.35 -15.07
N ALA A 84 -8.61 -14.29 -15.41
CA ALA A 84 -9.47 -15.48 -15.50
C ALA A 84 -8.94 -16.52 -16.53
N ARG A 85 -8.39 -16.06 -17.66
CA ARG A 85 -7.77 -16.97 -18.65
C ARG A 85 -6.50 -17.61 -18.13
N ALA A 86 -5.67 -16.87 -17.41
CA ALA A 86 -4.45 -17.37 -16.80
C ALA A 86 -4.77 -18.41 -15.73
N GLU A 87 -5.73 -18.13 -14.85
CA GLU A 87 -6.20 -19.07 -13.82
C GLU A 87 -6.77 -20.34 -14.45
N ALA A 88 -7.60 -20.23 -15.50
CA ALA A 88 -8.12 -21.40 -16.20
C ALA A 88 -7.02 -22.22 -16.90
N ARG A 89 -5.89 -21.60 -17.28
CA ARG A 89 -4.73 -22.33 -17.81
C ARG A 89 -3.95 -23.01 -16.68
N ALA A 90 -3.76 -22.34 -15.55
CA ALA A 90 -3.12 -22.90 -14.36
C ALA A 90 -3.89 -24.12 -13.84
N ALA A 91 -5.20 -24.01 -13.66
CA ALA A 91 -6.05 -25.11 -13.19
C ALA A 91 -5.99 -26.35 -14.12
N ARG A 92 -5.88 -26.14 -15.44
CA ARG A 92 -5.69 -27.25 -16.39
C ARG A 92 -4.32 -27.90 -16.26
N ALA A 93 -3.27 -27.11 -16.07
CA ALA A 93 -1.91 -27.64 -15.86
C ALA A 93 -1.83 -28.43 -14.54
N GLU A 94 -2.39 -27.89 -13.46
CA GLU A 94 -2.49 -28.56 -12.16
C GLU A 94 -3.26 -29.88 -12.28
N ALA A 95 -4.38 -29.90 -13.00
CA ALA A 95 -5.15 -31.13 -13.23
C ALA A 95 -4.36 -32.19 -14.02
N LEU A 96 -3.54 -31.77 -15.01
CA LEU A 96 -2.66 -32.68 -15.74
C LEU A 96 -1.57 -33.26 -14.84
N ILE A 97 -0.94 -32.43 -14.01
CA ILE A 97 0.05 -32.86 -13.03
C ILE A 97 -0.57 -33.86 -12.04
N GLU A 98 -1.77 -33.58 -11.54
CA GLU A 98 -2.48 -34.48 -10.64
C GLU A 98 -2.86 -35.81 -11.31
N LEU A 99 -3.31 -35.78 -12.57
CA LEU A 99 -3.55 -37.01 -13.33
C LEU A 99 -2.26 -37.82 -13.48
N GLN A 100 -1.15 -37.17 -13.85
CA GLN A 100 0.14 -37.83 -14.02
C GLN A 100 0.61 -38.49 -12.72
N LYS A 101 0.49 -37.81 -11.57
CA LYS A 101 0.79 -38.39 -10.25
C LYS A 101 -0.07 -39.60 -9.93
N LYS A 102 -1.38 -39.54 -10.19
CA LYS A 102 -2.31 -40.67 -9.93
C LYS A 102 -1.98 -41.88 -10.80
N VAL A 103 -1.66 -41.67 -12.07
CA VAL A 103 -1.22 -42.75 -12.98
C VAL A 103 0.08 -43.37 -12.48
N ALA A 104 1.09 -42.56 -12.15
CA ALA A 104 2.36 -43.04 -11.60
C ALA A 104 2.15 -43.87 -10.32
N ALA A 105 1.29 -43.40 -9.40
CA ALA A 105 0.93 -44.13 -8.18
C ALA A 105 0.25 -45.48 -8.45
N LEU A 106 -0.60 -45.58 -9.48
CA LEU A 106 -1.25 -46.84 -9.87
C LEU A 106 -0.25 -47.87 -10.41
N PHE A 107 0.79 -47.41 -11.10
CA PHE A 107 1.83 -48.28 -11.69
C PHE A 107 3.05 -48.50 -10.78
N GLY A 108 3.07 -47.91 -9.57
CA GLY A 108 4.18 -48.03 -8.62
C GLY A 108 5.47 -47.33 -9.08
N GLU A 109 5.37 -46.47 -10.09
CA GLU A 109 6.49 -45.70 -10.62
C GLU A 109 6.57 -44.34 -9.90
N THR A 110 7.77 -43.95 -9.45
CA THR A 110 8.01 -42.59 -8.94
C THR A 110 8.33 -41.67 -10.11
N LEU A 111 7.49 -40.66 -10.31
CA LEU A 111 7.70 -39.67 -11.36
C LEU A 111 8.97 -38.84 -11.08
N PRO A 112 9.84 -38.59 -12.07
CA PRO A 112 11.02 -37.76 -11.87
C PRO A 112 10.62 -36.35 -11.40
N GLU A 113 11.29 -35.89 -10.35
CA GLU A 113 11.11 -34.55 -9.78
C GLU A 113 11.55 -33.52 -10.82
N ILE A 114 10.62 -32.65 -11.23
CA ILE A 114 10.91 -31.61 -12.22
C ILE A 114 11.68 -30.52 -11.48
N ASP A 115 13.00 -30.49 -11.66
CA ASP A 115 13.92 -29.50 -11.07
C ASP A 115 13.64 -28.12 -11.70
N GLU A 116 12.79 -27.32 -11.04
CA GLU A 116 12.59 -25.90 -11.36
C GLU A 116 13.80 -25.10 -10.88
N ARG A 117 14.90 -25.12 -11.65
CA ARG A 117 15.93 -24.08 -11.53
C ARG A 117 15.51 -22.82 -12.29
N PRO A 118 15.77 -21.63 -11.71
CA PRO A 118 15.33 -20.34 -12.25
C PRO A 118 15.98 -19.98 -13.59
#